data_AF-A0A1F9FDP6-F1
#
_entry.id   AF-A0A1F9FDP6-F1
#
_cell.length_a   1.000
_cell.length_b   1.000
_cell.length_c   1.000
_cell.angle_alpha   90.00
_cell.angle_beta   90.00
_cell.angle_gamma   90.00
#
_symmetry.space_group_name_H-M   'P 1'
#
loop_
_entity.id
_entity.type
_entity.pdbx_description
1 polymer ?
#
loop_
_entity_poly.entity_id
_entity_poly.type
_entity_poly.pdbx_seq_one_letter_code
_entity_poly.pdbx_strand_id
1 'polypeptide(L)'
;MVKKQGKSSNLELVQCDLEYPEFQNQLKHLSDQEFNDFIRCIRKIKQMTWQQIYQTSSRTQKRGLNWEVLHGQKTASDATIASIRVTQKFRARVTRAGCYMRFISLHPDHDSAYR
;
A
#
# COMPACT_ATOMS: atom_id res chain seq x y z
N MET A 1 3.25 -12.17 -25.08
CA MET A 1 2.15 -12.97 -24.51
C MET A 1 1.76 -12.38 -23.16
N VAL A 2 0.67 -11.61 -23.08
CA VAL A 2 0.18 -11.08 -21.80
C VAL A 2 -0.63 -12.20 -21.14
N LYS A 3 -0.09 -12.80 -20.05
CA LYS A 3 -0.82 -13.78 -19.26
C LYS A 3 -2.12 -13.14 -18.78
N LYS A 4 -3.27 -13.70 -19.17
CA LYS A 4 -4.58 -13.36 -18.60
C LYS A 4 -4.47 -13.60 -17.09
N GLN A 5 -4.46 -12.53 -16.29
CA GLN A 5 -4.58 -12.64 -14.84
C GLN A 5 -5.93 -13.28 -14.54
N GLY A 6 -5.93 -14.48 -13.96
CA GLY A 6 -7.13 -15.07 -13.38
C GLY A 6 -7.75 -14.09 -12.39
N LYS A 7 -9.09 -14.04 -12.31
CA LYS A 7 -9.79 -13.20 -11.34
C LYS A 7 -9.35 -13.63 -9.93
N SER A 8 -8.43 -12.88 -9.31
CA SER A 8 -8.05 -13.09 -7.91
C SER A 8 -9.25 -12.84 -7.02
N SER A 9 -9.52 -13.78 -6.12
CA SER A 9 -10.64 -13.67 -5.18
C SER A 9 -10.34 -12.66 -4.07
N ASN A 10 -11.38 -12.11 -3.45
CA ASN A 10 -11.20 -11.24 -2.27
C ASN A 10 -10.79 -12.01 -1.00
N LEU A 11 -10.80 -13.34 -1.06
CA LEU A 11 -10.53 -14.26 0.05
C LEU A 11 -9.08 -14.77 0.05
N GLU A 12 -8.33 -14.55 -1.03
CA GLU A 12 -6.90 -14.85 -1.09
C GLU A 12 -6.09 -13.90 -0.22
N LEU A 13 -5.02 -14.45 0.39
CA LEU A 13 -4.01 -13.65 1.07
C LEU A 13 -3.31 -12.71 0.08
N VAL A 14 -3.06 -11.50 0.54
CA VAL A 14 -2.42 -10.47 -0.27
C VAL A 14 -0.92 -10.74 -0.41
N GLN A 15 -0.42 -10.59 -1.63
CA GLN A 15 1.00 -10.55 -1.92
C GLN A 15 1.44 -9.09 -2.08
N CYS A 16 2.62 -8.73 -1.56
CA CYS A 16 3.15 -7.38 -1.73
C CYS A 16 4.13 -7.37 -2.91
N ASP A 17 3.84 -6.54 -3.91
CA ASP A 17 4.73 -6.23 -5.02
C ASP A 17 5.45 -4.91 -4.69
N LEU A 18 6.78 -5.03 -4.58
CA LEU A 18 7.69 -3.98 -4.17
C LEU A 18 8.55 -3.50 -5.34
N GLU A 19 8.29 -3.91 -6.58
CA GLU A 19 9.22 -3.75 -7.70
C GLU A 19 9.13 -2.39 -8.41
N TYR A 20 8.16 -1.54 -8.03
CA TYR A 20 7.98 -0.25 -8.69
C TYR A 20 9.22 0.66 -8.50
N PRO A 21 9.85 1.15 -9.58
CA PRO A 21 11.16 1.82 -9.48
C PRO A 21 11.19 3.04 -8.56
N GLU A 22 10.16 3.90 -8.64
CA GLU A 22 10.07 5.09 -7.79
C GLU A 22 9.91 4.73 -6.31
N PHE A 23 9.12 3.69 -6.02
CA PHE A 23 8.98 3.14 -4.68
C PHE A 23 10.32 2.57 -4.18
N GLN A 24 11.04 1.80 -4.99
CA GLN A 24 12.35 1.25 -4.65
C GLN A 24 13.38 2.36 -4.36
N ASN A 25 13.32 3.46 -5.11
CA ASN A 25 14.14 4.63 -4.82
C ASN A 25 13.80 5.21 -3.43
N GLN A 26 12.53 5.45 -3.13
CA GLN A 26 12.10 5.98 -1.83
C GLN A 26 12.42 5.02 -0.67
N LEU A 27 12.28 3.71 -0.87
CA LEU A 27 12.57 2.69 0.13
C LEU A 27 14.02 2.76 0.63
N LYS A 28 14.97 3.08 -0.25
CA LYS A 28 16.41 3.23 0.08
C LYS A 28 16.71 4.46 0.93
N HIS A 29 15.81 5.43 0.98
CA HIS A 29 15.99 6.68 1.71
C HIS A 29 15.29 6.67 3.08
N LEU A 30 14.59 5.59 3.43
CA LEU A 30 14.04 5.43 4.77
C LEU A 30 15.14 5.32 5.81
N SER A 31 14.93 5.94 6.97
CA SER A 31 15.71 5.62 8.17
C SER A 31 15.47 4.16 8.59
N ASP A 32 16.38 3.61 9.41
CA ASP A 32 16.25 2.25 9.93
C ASP A 32 14.91 2.03 10.64
N GLN A 33 14.44 3.03 11.38
CA GLN A 33 13.16 2.94 12.09
C GLN A 33 11.98 2.88 11.12
N GLU A 34 11.95 3.75 10.11
CA GLU A 34 10.89 3.75 9.10
C GLU A 34 10.89 2.48 8.26
N PHE A 35 12.08 1.98 7.90
CA PHE A 35 12.23 0.72 7.21
C PHE A 35 11.67 -0.44 8.05
N ASN A 36 12.02 -0.49 9.34
CA ASN A 36 11.47 -1.48 10.26
C ASN A 36 9.95 -1.40 10.39
N ASP A 37 9.39 -0.19 10.46
CA ASP A 37 7.94 0.03 10.47
C ASP A 37 7.27 -0.42 9.17
N PHE A 38 7.89 -0.15 8.03
CA PHE A 38 7.44 -0.62 6.74
C PHE A 38 7.43 -2.16 6.66
N ILE A 39 8.51 -2.82 7.07
CA ILE A 39 8.60 -4.28 7.10
C ILE A 39 7.55 -4.90 8.03
N ARG A 40 7.30 -4.30 9.21
CA ARG A 40 6.21 -4.72 10.10
C ARG A 40 4.84 -4.62 9.41
N CYS A 41 4.59 -3.53 8.68
CA CYS A 41 3.38 -3.34 7.90
C CYS A 41 3.23 -4.41 6.79
N ILE A 42 4.30 -4.69 6.03
CA ILE A 42 4.30 -5.73 5.00
C ILE A 42 3.98 -7.10 5.57
N ARG A 43 4.58 -7.47 6.71
CA ARG A 43 4.31 -8.75 7.39
C ARG A 43 2.83 -8.87 7.78
N LYS A 44 2.22 -7.79 8.24
CA LYS A 44 0.79 -7.74 8.55
C LYS A 44 -0.07 -7.90 7.30
N ILE A 45 0.22 -7.15 6.22
CA ILE A 45 -0.56 -7.21 4.97
C ILE A 45 -0.55 -8.63 4.38
N LYS A 46 0.60 -9.32 4.41
CA LYS A 46 0.74 -10.70 3.92
C LYS A 46 -0.12 -11.73 4.68
N GLN A 47 -0.61 -11.38 5.87
CA GLN A 47 -1.50 -12.22 6.67
C GLN A 47 -2.99 -11.84 6.50
N MET A 48 -3.29 -10.86 5.64
CA MET A 48 -4.64 -10.37 5.41
C MET A 48 -5.16 -10.78 4.03
N THR A 49 -6.47 -11.01 3.94
CA THR A 49 -7.17 -11.10 2.66
C THR A 49 -7.56 -9.70 2.16
N TRP A 50 -7.86 -9.57 0.87
CA TRP A 50 -8.37 -8.30 0.33
C TRP A 50 -9.68 -7.86 1.00
N GLN A 51 -10.56 -8.80 1.35
CA GLN A 51 -11.76 -8.50 2.12
C GLN A 51 -11.43 -7.85 3.46
N GLN A 52 -10.48 -8.40 4.21
CA GLN A 52 -10.04 -7.84 5.50
C GLN A 52 -9.39 -6.47 5.31
N ILE A 53 -8.62 -6.26 4.24
CA ILE A 53 -8.01 -4.96 3.93
C ILE A 53 -9.09 -3.91 3.69
N TYR A 54 -10.10 -4.19 2.86
CA TYR A 54 -11.17 -3.24 2.60
C TYR A 54 -12.03 -2.94 3.82
N GLN A 55 -12.20 -3.90 4.73
CA GLN A 55 -12.86 -3.68 6.01
C GLN A 55 -12.12 -2.67 6.91
N THR A 56 -10.83 -2.41 6.66
CA THR A 56 -10.08 -1.38 7.41
C THR A 56 -10.39 0.06 6.98
N SER A 57 -11.21 0.29 5.95
CA SER A 57 -11.51 1.62 5.37
C SER A 57 -12.37 2.53 6.27
N SER A 58 -12.47 2.26 7.58
CA SER A 58 -13.40 2.94 8.48
C SER A 58 -12.93 4.36 8.81
N ARG A 59 -13.76 5.36 8.49
CA ARG A 59 -13.55 6.78 8.84
C ARG A 59 -13.59 7.06 10.34
N THR A 60 -14.30 6.24 11.11
CA THR A 60 -14.45 6.39 12.56
C THR A 60 -13.37 5.63 13.32
N GLN A 61 -12.84 4.56 12.73
CA GLN A 61 -11.82 3.72 13.35
C GLN A 61 -10.44 4.04 12.75
N LYS A 62 -9.78 5.07 13.29
CA LYS A 62 -8.40 5.44 12.93
C LYS A 62 -7.34 4.39 13.36
N ARG A 63 -7.68 3.11 13.49
CA ARG A 63 -6.75 2.04 13.92
C ARG A 63 -6.60 1.03 12.78
N GLY A 64 -5.37 0.53 12.59
CA GLY A 64 -5.07 -0.46 11.56
C GLY A 64 -4.55 0.13 10.24
N LEU A 65 -4.68 -0.65 9.17
CA LEU A 65 -4.10 -0.35 7.86
C LEU A 65 -4.77 0.84 7.17
N ASN A 66 -6.04 1.10 7.44
CA ASN A 66 -6.78 2.26 6.95
C ASN A 66 -6.68 2.47 5.43
N TRP A 67 -7.26 1.54 4.67
CA TRP A 67 -7.37 1.64 3.22
C TRP A 67 -8.27 2.83 2.82
N GLU A 68 -7.67 3.88 2.28
CA GLU A 68 -8.37 5.11 1.88
C GLU A 68 -8.18 5.35 0.39
N VAL A 69 -9.24 5.21 -0.41
CA VAL A 69 -9.21 5.47 -1.86
C VAL A 69 -8.89 6.94 -2.13
N LEU A 70 -7.91 7.19 -3.00
CA LEU A 70 -7.55 8.54 -3.44
C LEU A 70 -8.40 8.90 -4.67
N HIS A 71 -9.56 9.51 -4.43
CA HIS A 71 -10.46 9.93 -5.50
C HIS A 71 -9.76 10.86 -6.50
N GLY A 72 -10.02 10.65 -7.80
CA GLY A 72 -9.38 11.39 -8.89
C GLY A 72 -7.96 10.94 -9.21
N GLN A 73 -7.38 9.99 -8.48
CA GLN A 73 -6.07 9.41 -8.78
C GLN A 73 -6.24 7.95 -9.22
N LYS A 74 -5.77 7.65 -10.42
CA LYS A 74 -5.78 6.30 -10.99
C LYS A 74 -4.43 6.00 -11.65
N THR A 75 -4.13 4.73 -11.81
CA THR A 75 -3.00 4.30 -12.64
C THR A 75 -3.30 4.57 -14.11
N ALA A 76 -2.28 4.49 -14.98
CA ALA A 76 -2.46 4.56 -16.44
C ALA A 76 -3.38 3.45 -16.98
N SER A 77 -3.58 2.36 -16.23
CA SER A 77 -4.51 1.27 -16.54
C SER A 77 -5.88 1.44 -15.89
N ASP A 78 -6.24 2.67 -15.47
CA ASP A 78 -7.48 3.03 -14.78
C ASP A 78 -7.73 2.31 -13.43
N ALA A 79 -6.67 1.73 -12.83
CA ALA A 79 -6.79 1.05 -11.54
C ALA A 79 -6.84 2.06 -10.38
N THR A 80 -7.65 1.75 -9.37
CA THR A 80 -7.81 2.57 -8.16
C THR A 80 -6.50 2.66 -7.38
N ILE A 81 -6.09 3.90 -7.09
CA ILE A 81 -5.02 4.16 -6.13
C ILE A 81 -5.65 4.40 -4.76
N ALA A 82 -5.08 3.79 -3.73
CA ALA A 82 -5.41 4.02 -2.34
C ALA A 82 -4.18 4.42 -1.55
N SER A 83 -4.40 5.07 -0.40
CA SER A 83 -3.41 5.22 0.63
C SER A 83 -3.65 4.19 1.74
N ILE A 84 -2.56 3.69 2.32
CA ILE A 84 -2.58 2.85 3.52
C ILE A 84 -1.68 3.47 4.58
N ARG A 85 -2.00 3.18 5.83
CA ARG A 85 -1.23 3.58 7.00
C ARG A 85 -0.19 2.52 7.35
N VAL A 86 1.07 2.91 7.29
CA VAL A 86 2.21 2.15 7.83
C VAL A 86 2.34 2.45 9.33
N THR A 87 2.42 3.73 9.70
CA THR A 87 2.33 4.24 11.08
C THR A 87 1.42 5.48 11.10
N GLN A 88 1.12 6.07 12.27
CA GLN A 88 0.34 7.32 12.31
C GLN A 88 0.93 8.44 11.44
N LYS A 89 2.25 8.40 11.30
CA LYS A 89 3.13 9.34 10.65
C LYS A 89 3.77 8.74 9.40
N PHE A 90 3.20 7.71 8.78
CA PHE A 90 3.80 7.12 7.59
C PHE A 90 2.69 6.51 6.75
N ARG A 91 2.50 7.05 5.54
CA ARG A 91 1.58 6.53 4.54
C ARG A 91 2.33 5.91 3.36
N ALA A 92 1.69 4.94 2.71
CA ALA A 92 2.10 4.46 1.40
C ALA A 92 0.94 4.60 0.41
N ARG A 93 1.23 4.91 -0.85
CA ARG A 93 0.27 4.81 -1.96
C ARG A 93 0.41 3.45 -2.60
N VAL A 94 -0.72 2.79 -2.83
CA VAL A 94 -0.78 1.42 -3.33
C VAL A 94 -1.90 1.27 -4.36
N THR A 95 -1.78 0.27 -5.22
CA THR A 95 -2.86 -0.17 -6.11
C THR A 95 -3.02 -1.69 -6.01
N ARG A 96 -4.23 -2.19 -6.26
CA ARG A 96 -4.46 -3.63 -6.41
C ARG A 96 -4.22 -4.06 -7.85
N ALA A 97 -3.53 -5.18 -8.03
CA ALA A 97 -3.39 -5.90 -9.29
C ALA A 97 -3.55 -7.40 -9.05
N GLY A 98 -4.78 -7.90 -9.16
CA GLY A 98 -5.11 -9.29 -8.79
C GLY A 98 -4.91 -9.54 -7.29
N CYS A 99 -4.04 -10.50 -6.95
CA CYS A 99 -3.66 -10.81 -5.57
C CYS A 99 -2.55 -9.86 -5.03
N TYR A 100 -1.94 -9.05 -5.90
CA TYR A 100 -0.85 -8.17 -5.53
C TYR A 100 -1.34 -6.80 -5.05
N MET A 101 -0.84 -6.36 -3.91
CA MET A 101 -0.78 -4.96 -3.53
C MET A 101 0.54 -4.40 -4.04
N ARG A 102 0.48 -3.57 -5.07
CA ARG A 102 1.65 -2.89 -5.62
C ARG A 102 1.90 -1.59 -4.89
N PHE A 103 3.09 -1.44 -4.36
CA PHE A 103 3.52 -0.20 -3.71
C PHE A 103 4.00 0.80 -4.77
N ILE A 104 3.42 2.00 -4.74
CA ILE A 104 3.69 3.06 -5.72
C ILE A 104 4.64 4.09 -5.12
N SER A 105 4.39 4.53 -3.88
CA SER A 105 5.26 5.49 -3.20
C SER A 105 5.10 5.44 -1.68
N LEU A 106 6.13 5.92 -0.98
CA LEU A 106 6.26 6.01 0.46
C LEU A 106 6.30 7.48 0.88
N HIS A 107 5.53 7.79 1.92
CA HIS A 107 5.36 9.12 2.47
C HIS A 107 5.52 9.04 4.00
N PRO A 108 6.74 8.78 4.52
CA PRO A 108 7.02 9.03 5.92
C PRO A 108 6.78 10.51 6.23
N ASP A 109 6.11 10.78 7.34
CA ASP A 109 5.76 12.11 7.83
C ASP A 109 7.04 12.81 8.28
N HIS A 110 7.59 13.56 7.35
CA HIS A 110 8.46 14.65 7.68
C HIS A 110 7.80 15.95 7.24
N ASP A 111 7.63 16.82 8.24
CA ASP A 111 7.67 18.28 8.21
C ASP A 111 8.94 18.85 7.50
N SER A 112 9.59 18.10 6.60
CA SER A 112 10.79 18.48 5.83
C SER A 112 10.57 18.54 4.32
N ALA A 113 9.38 18.18 3.81
CA ALA A 113 9.02 18.42 2.40
C ALA A 113 8.65 19.90 2.10
N TYR A 114 8.79 20.79 3.09
CA TYR A 114 8.60 22.25 2.97
C TYR A 114 9.86 23.07 3.35
N ARG A 115 11.05 22.49 3.21
CA ARG A 115 12.30 23.29 3.13
C ARG A 115 12.96 23.15 1.77
#